data_AF-A0A5B9M783-F1
#
_entry.id   AF-A0A5B9M783-F1
#
_cell.length_a   1.000
_cell.length_b   1.000
_cell.length_c   1.000
_cell.angle_alpha   90.00
_cell.angle_beta   90.00
_cell.angle_gamma   90.00
#
_symmetry.space_group_name_H-M   'P 1'
#
loop_
_entity.id
_entity.type
_entity.pdbx_description
1 polymer ?
#
loop_
_entity_poly.entity_id
_entity_poly.type
_entity_poly.pdbx_seq_one_letter_code
_entity_poly.pdbx_strand_id
1 'polypeptide(L)'
;MSATWEMTCRFIAWFITCFVSMRLWQIVLRLRHDRDSVRSVLVSPLLSIRIWDQRRPATRRDWGHWIAEAAWTFPLAVAVYCFFPRWLSAQTDAWWIRGYLAVVPFLIFAKSLGTVMQLILMPCCGRLPPFIDQSYRSRSLAEFWGKRWNTWHGGWFWEAVFPWFRRRPALGLMMVFFLSGLWHELLIAVPLWNVFGESVFGMMTAYFMLQAVGLYLERRWLRKHPRARHLCTWLFVLAPIPLMLNRATLLVFHLVLP
;
A
#
# COMPACT_ATOMS: atom_id res chain seq x y z
N MET A 1 -21.16 12.26 -14.26
CA MET A 1 -19.94 11.97 -13.48
C MET A 1 -18.78 11.89 -14.48
N SER A 2 -17.65 12.57 -14.27
CA SER A 2 -16.53 12.45 -15.23
C SER A 2 -15.96 11.04 -15.21
N ALA A 3 -15.41 10.57 -16.34
CA ALA A 3 -14.83 9.22 -16.47
C ALA A 3 -13.81 8.90 -15.35
N THR A 4 -12.99 9.87 -14.94
CA THR A 4 -12.04 9.71 -13.82
C THR A 4 -12.75 9.40 -12.49
N TRP A 5 -13.87 10.05 -12.19
CA TRP A 5 -14.63 9.79 -10.97
C TRP A 5 -15.32 8.43 -11.03
N GLU A 6 -15.79 8.02 -12.20
CA GLU A 6 -16.33 6.68 -12.41
C GLU A 6 -15.27 5.60 -12.13
N MET A 7 -14.05 5.80 -12.63
CA MET A 7 -12.92 4.92 -12.37
C MET A 7 -12.60 4.83 -10.87
N THR A 8 -12.57 5.97 -10.17
CA THR A 8 -12.33 6.02 -8.72
C THR A 8 -13.45 5.32 -7.93
N CYS A 9 -14.71 5.53 -8.29
CA CYS A 9 -15.83 4.82 -7.66
C CYS A 9 -15.75 3.31 -7.88
N ARG A 10 -15.41 2.86 -9.09
CA ARG A 10 -15.21 1.44 -9.40
C ARG A 10 -14.00 0.86 -8.65
N PHE A 11 -12.90 1.61 -8.54
CA PHE A 11 -11.76 1.24 -7.72
C PHE A 11 -12.16 1.06 -6.25
N ILE A 12 -12.89 2.01 -5.66
CA ILE A 12 -13.35 1.92 -4.26
C ILE A 12 -14.27 0.71 -4.08
N ALA A 13 -15.23 0.51 -4.98
CA ALA A 13 -16.13 -0.64 -4.91
C ALA A 13 -15.36 -1.96 -4.97
N TRP A 14 -14.43 -2.08 -5.92
CA TRP A 14 -13.61 -3.28 -6.10
C TRP A 14 -12.65 -3.50 -4.92
N PHE A 15 -12.04 -2.43 -4.41
CA PHE A 15 -11.24 -2.46 -3.19
C PHE A 15 -12.05 -3.03 -2.03
N ILE A 16 -13.25 -2.50 -1.77
CA ILE A 16 -14.15 -2.99 -0.71
C ILE A 16 -14.51 -4.46 -0.95
N THR A 17 -14.88 -4.84 -2.17
CA THR A 17 -15.22 -6.24 -2.50
C THR A 17 -14.05 -7.18 -2.23
N CYS A 18 -12.87 -6.92 -2.79
CA CYS A 18 -11.68 -7.73 -2.55
C CYS A 18 -11.35 -7.81 -1.06
N PHE A 19 -11.49 -6.69 -0.36
CA PHE A 19 -11.23 -6.60 1.06
C PHE A 19 -12.20 -7.50 1.87
N VAL A 20 -13.50 -7.40 1.61
CA VAL A 20 -14.54 -8.24 2.22
C VAL A 20 -14.32 -9.72 1.90
N SER A 21 -14.01 -10.05 0.64
CA SER A 21 -13.73 -11.44 0.23
C SER A 21 -12.51 -12.02 0.95
N MET A 22 -11.42 -11.27 1.06
CA MET A 22 -10.24 -11.68 1.84
C MET A 22 -10.59 -11.90 3.31
N ARG A 23 -11.51 -11.09 3.86
CA ARG A 23 -11.98 -11.23 5.23
C ARG A 23 -12.80 -12.50 5.42
N LEU A 24 -13.79 -12.74 4.55
CA LEU A 24 -14.61 -13.95 4.56
C LEU A 24 -13.74 -15.20 4.44
N TRP A 25 -12.72 -15.16 3.58
CA TRP A 25 -11.76 -16.26 3.44
C TRP A 25 -11.02 -16.56 4.75
N GLN A 26 -10.59 -15.53 5.49
CA GLN A 26 -9.96 -15.74 6.79
C GLN A 26 -10.92 -16.31 7.84
N ILE A 27 -12.19 -15.89 7.84
CA ILE A 27 -13.22 -16.46 8.70
C ILE A 27 -13.33 -17.96 8.43
N VAL A 28 -13.47 -18.35 7.16
CA VAL A 28 -13.56 -19.75 6.75
C VAL A 28 -12.31 -20.54 7.17
N LEU A 29 -11.11 -19.96 7.00
CA LEU A 29 -9.86 -20.63 7.32
C LEU A 29 -9.51 -20.69 8.82
N ARG A 30 -10.00 -19.76 9.66
CA ARG A 30 -9.44 -19.55 11.01
C ARG A 30 -10.44 -19.38 12.16
N LEU A 31 -11.73 -19.65 11.97
CA LEU A 31 -12.70 -19.70 13.09
C LEU A 31 -12.45 -20.81 14.15
N ARG A 32 -11.37 -21.58 14.07
CA ARG A 32 -11.05 -22.64 15.04
C ARG A 32 -10.25 -22.19 16.28
N HIS A 33 -9.73 -20.96 16.35
CA HIS A 33 -8.86 -20.53 17.45
C HIS A 33 -9.22 -19.10 17.94
N ASP A 34 -9.79 -19.02 19.15
CA ASP A 34 -9.93 -17.84 20.02
C ASP A 34 -11.07 -16.82 19.72
N ARG A 35 -11.75 -16.38 20.79
CA ARG A 35 -12.79 -15.33 20.80
C ARG A 35 -12.23 -13.98 20.35
N ASP A 36 -10.97 -13.69 20.62
CA ASP A 36 -10.32 -12.44 20.20
C ASP A 36 -10.07 -12.39 18.68
N SER A 37 -9.91 -13.54 18.02
CA SER A 37 -9.87 -13.65 16.56
C SER A 37 -11.20 -13.23 15.94
N VAL A 38 -12.33 -13.61 16.54
CA VAL A 38 -13.68 -13.21 16.06
C VAL A 38 -13.90 -11.70 16.24
N ARG A 39 -13.46 -11.12 17.36
CA ARG A 39 -13.53 -9.65 17.56
C ARG A 39 -12.66 -8.90 16.56
N SER A 40 -11.45 -9.38 16.28
CA SER A 40 -10.60 -8.79 15.24
C SER A 40 -11.33 -8.73 13.90
N VAL A 41 -12.04 -9.81 13.57
CA VAL A 41 -12.81 -9.97 12.34
C VAL A 41 -13.89 -8.91 12.19
N LEU A 42 -14.68 -8.71 13.24
CA LEU A 42 -15.83 -7.81 13.22
C LEU A 42 -15.45 -6.34 13.33
N VAL A 43 -14.40 -6.04 14.10
CA VAL A 43 -14.09 -4.69 14.56
C VAL A 43 -13.06 -3.99 13.68
N SER A 44 -12.19 -4.76 13.03
CA SER A 44 -11.21 -4.21 12.10
C SER A 44 -11.15 -5.02 10.82
N PRO A 45 -11.97 -4.69 9.81
CA PRO A 45 -11.85 -5.35 8.53
C PRO A 45 -10.42 -5.17 8.02
N LEU A 46 -9.88 -3.95 8.06
CA LEU A 46 -8.62 -3.55 7.41
C LEU A 46 -7.34 -4.20 7.95
N LEU A 47 -7.36 -4.87 9.11
CA LEU A 47 -6.16 -5.34 9.79
C LEU A 47 -6.01 -6.86 9.78
N SER A 48 -4.77 -7.30 9.57
CA SER A 48 -4.40 -8.69 9.76
C SER A 48 -4.41 -9.06 11.25
N ILE A 49 -4.56 -10.35 11.56
CA ILE A 49 -4.72 -10.80 12.95
C ILE A 49 -3.46 -10.48 13.76
N ARG A 50 -2.27 -10.64 13.18
CA ARG A 50 -1.02 -10.30 13.88
C ARG A 50 -0.92 -8.82 14.20
N ILE A 51 -1.38 -7.95 13.30
CA ILE A 51 -1.36 -6.51 13.53
C ILE A 51 -2.37 -6.14 14.62
N TRP A 52 -3.53 -6.82 14.63
CA TRP A 52 -4.51 -6.73 15.70
C TRP A 52 -3.94 -7.19 17.05
N ASP A 53 -3.16 -8.26 17.09
CA ASP A 53 -2.54 -8.76 18.33
C ASP A 53 -1.43 -7.83 18.85
N GLN A 54 -0.82 -7.03 17.97
CA GLN A 54 0.17 -6.02 18.32
C GLN A 54 -0.46 -4.70 18.81
N ARG A 55 -1.79 -4.62 18.89
CA ARG A 55 -2.48 -3.42 19.40
C ARG A 55 -2.14 -3.19 20.87
N ARG A 56 -2.10 -1.92 21.27
CA ARG A 56 -2.08 -1.52 22.69
C ARG A 56 -3.16 -0.50 22.97
N PRO A 57 -3.62 -0.31 24.21
CA PRO A 57 -4.57 0.75 24.53
C PRO A 57 -4.04 2.11 24.05
N ALA A 58 -4.86 2.86 23.32
CA ALA A 58 -4.51 4.20 22.86
C ALA A 58 -4.50 5.16 24.05
N THR A 59 -3.46 5.99 24.14
CA THR A 59 -3.35 7.02 25.18
C THR A 59 -3.88 8.36 24.66
N ARG A 60 -4.23 9.32 25.54
CA ARG A 60 -4.61 10.68 25.12
C ARG A 60 -3.53 11.37 24.27
N ARG A 61 -2.26 11.09 24.56
CA ARG A 61 -1.12 11.60 23.79
C ARG A 61 -1.14 11.09 22.34
N ASP A 62 -1.60 9.87 22.14
CA ASP A 62 -1.69 9.27 20.81
C ASP A 62 -2.76 9.96 19.98
N TRP A 63 -3.94 10.18 20.57
CA TRP A 63 -5.01 10.99 19.96
C TRP A 63 -4.50 12.36 19.51
N GLY A 64 -3.80 13.08 20.39
CA GLY A 64 -3.23 14.39 20.05
C GLY A 64 -2.27 14.32 18.86
N HIS A 65 -1.38 13.32 18.82
CA HIS A 65 -0.45 13.13 17.70
C HIS A 65 -1.18 12.87 16.39
N TRP A 66 -2.16 11.95 16.36
CA TRP A 66 -2.87 11.57 15.13
C TRP A 66 -3.79 12.68 14.63
N ILE A 67 -4.46 13.40 15.53
CA ILE A 67 -5.27 14.57 15.16
C ILE A 67 -4.38 15.65 14.59
N ALA A 68 -3.24 15.95 15.22
CA ALA A 68 -2.28 16.90 14.68
C ALA A 68 -1.77 16.46 13.31
N GLU A 69 -1.44 15.17 13.15
CA GLU A 69 -1.01 14.60 11.88
C GLU A 69 -2.07 14.71 10.78
N ALA A 70 -3.33 14.41 11.10
CA ALA A 70 -4.46 14.59 10.18
C ALA A 70 -4.66 16.06 9.81
N ALA A 71 -4.56 16.96 10.78
CA ALA A 71 -4.80 18.38 10.62
C ALA A 71 -3.86 19.05 9.62
N TRP A 72 -2.63 18.55 9.44
CA TRP A 72 -1.72 19.07 8.41
C TRP A 72 -1.68 18.20 7.14
N THR A 73 -1.76 16.87 7.25
CA THR A 73 -1.69 15.98 6.07
C THR A 73 -2.92 16.12 5.17
N PHE A 74 -4.11 16.31 5.75
CA PHE A 74 -5.34 16.40 4.98
C PHE A 74 -5.45 17.69 4.15
N PRO A 75 -5.24 18.91 4.69
CA PRO A 75 -5.20 20.11 3.87
C PRO A 75 -4.12 20.07 2.79
N LEU A 76 -2.95 19.49 3.11
CA LEU A 76 -1.89 19.31 2.13
C LEU A 76 -2.32 18.37 0.99
N ALA A 77 -2.98 17.25 1.30
CA ALA A 77 -3.53 16.35 0.28
C ALA A 77 -4.59 17.04 -0.59
N VAL A 78 -5.46 17.86 0.01
CA VAL A 78 -6.44 18.67 -0.73
C VAL A 78 -5.75 19.70 -1.64
N ALA A 79 -4.71 20.38 -1.17
CA ALA A 79 -3.92 21.30 -1.99
C ALA A 79 -3.28 20.56 -3.18
N VAL A 80 -2.65 19.41 -2.93
CA VAL A 80 -2.08 18.56 -3.99
C VAL A 80 -3.19 18.17 -4.98
N TYR A 81 -4.35 17.71 -4.52
CA TYR A 81 -5.49 17.36 -5.38
C TYR A 81 -5.91 18.50 -6.32
N CYS A 82 -5.99 19.73 -5.79
CA CYS A 82 -6.49 20.88 -6.54
C CYS A 82 -5.49 21.46 -7.55
N PHE A 83 -4.19 21.40 -7.25
CA PHE A 83 -3.16 22.10 -8.02
C PHE A 83 -2.24 21.17 -8.82
N PHE A 84 -1.86 20.03 -8.25
CA PHE A 84 -0.85 19.15 -8.84
C PHE A 84 -1.23 18.58 -10.22
N PRO A 85 -2.47 18.13 -10.50
CA PRO A 85 -2.82 17.53 -11.79
C PRO A 85 -2.69 18.52 -12.95
N ARG A 86 -3.08 19.78 -12.72
CA ARG A 86 -2.95 20.86 -13.71
C ARG A 86 -1.49 21.19 -13.96
N TRP A 87 -0.71 21.31 -12.89
CA TRP A 87 0.73 21.54 -12.98
C TRP A 87 1.43 20.41 -13.74
N LEU A 88 1.18 19.15 -13.36
CA LEU A 88 1.82 17.98 -13.96
C LEU A 88 1.50 17.86 -15.44
N SER A 89 0.24 18.07 -15.82
CA SER A 89 -0.21 18.00 -17.22
C SER A 89 0.43 19.08 -18.09
N ALA A 90 0.82 20.22 -17.51
CA ALA A 90 1.53 21.28 -18.21
C ALA A 90 3.04 21.04 -18.37
N GLN A 91 3.65 20.15 -17.57
CA GLN A 91 5.09 19.91 -17.61
C GLN A 91 5.52 18.88 -18.66
N THR A 92 4.75 17.81 -18.83
CA THR A 92 5.18 16.68 -19.68
C THR A 92 4.04 15.73 -20.05
N ASP A 93 4.14 15.15 -21.25
CA ASP A 93 3.28 14.05 -21.72
C ASP A 93 3.92 12.67 -21.54
N ALA A 94 5.20 12.61 -21.17
CA ALA A 94 5.89 11.35 -20.96
C ALA A 94 5.37 10.65 -19.70
N TRP A 95 4.66 9.53 -19.89
CA TRP A 95 4.02 8.78 -18.80
C TRP A 95 5.00 8.38 -17.69
N TRP A 96 6.23 8.05 -18.04
CA TRP A 96 7.24 7.62 -17.07
C TRP A 96 7.77 8.79 -16.21
N ILE A 97 7.92 9.98 -16.79
CA ILE A 97 8.27 11.20 -16.04
C ILE A 97 7.15 11.55 -15.06
N ARG A 98 5.88 11.45 -15.51
CA ARG A 98 4.72 11.66 -14.63
C ARG A 98 4.75 10.74 -13.40
N GLY A 99 5.12 9.47 -13.59
CA GLY A 99 5.30 8.52 -12.48
C GLY A 99 6.32 8.98 -11.45
N TYR A 100 7.48 9.50 -11.88
CA TYR A 100 8.50 10.04 -10.96
C TYR A 100 8.03 11.31 -10.25
N LEU A 101 7.43 12.26 -10.98
CA LEU A 101 6.95 13.52 -10.40
C LEU A 101 5.79 13.30 -9.41
N ALA A 102 5.01 12.25 -9.61
CA ALA A 102 3.88 11.89 -8.76
C ALA A 102 4.26 11.21 -7.44
N VAL A 103 5.54 10.86 -7.22
CA VAL A 103 5.96 10.13 -6.00
C VAL A 103 5.59 10.89 -4.72
N VAL A 104 5.97 12.15 -4.60
CA VAL A 104 5.70 12.96 -3.40
C VAL A 104 4.19 13.21 -3.20
N PRO A 105 3.44 13.66 -4.22
CA PRO A 105 1.97 13.72 -4.17
C PRO A 105 1.31 12.43 -3.71
N PHE A 106 1.70 11.30 -4.30
CA PHE A 106 1.16 9.99 -3.96
C PHE A 106 1.45 9.61 -2.50
N LEU A 107 2.66 9.90 -2.00
CA LEU A 107 3.01 9.68 -0.59
C LEU A 107 2.15 10.52 0.35
N ILE A 108 1.88 11.79 0.01
CA ILE A 108 1.01 12.68 0.79
C ILE A 108 -0.41 12.10 0.85
N PHE A 109 -0.97 11.68 -0.30
CA PHE A 109 -2.29 11.04 -0.36
C PHE A 109 -2.35 9.76 0.45
N ALA A 110 -1.42 8.83 0.22
CA ALA A 110 -1.39 7.55 0.92
C ALA A 110 -1.25 7.74 2.44
N LYS A 111 -0.44 8.71 2.86
CA LYS A 111 -0.25 9.06 4.27
C LYS A 111 -1.52 9.68 4.87
N SER A 112 -2.13 10.65 4.20
CA SER A 112 -3.36 11.29 4.64
C SER A 112 -4.50 10.26 4.78
N LEU A 113 -4.69 9.41 3.76
CA LEU A 113 -5.70 8.35 3.78
C LEU A 113 -5.45 7.37 4.93
N GLY A 114 -4.21 6.92 5.12
CA GLY A 114 -3.83 6.05 6.24
C GLY A 114 -4.13 6.66 7.61
N THR A 115 -3.79 7.94 7.80
CA THR A 115 -4.05 8.67 9.05
C THR A 115 -5.56 8.82 9.32
N VAL A 116 -6.36 9.13 8.29
CA VAL A 116 -7.83 9.21 8.43
C VAL A 116 -8.42 7.85 8.79
N MET A 117 -8.01 6.78 8.11
CA MET A 117 -8.45 5.42 8.43
C MET A 117 -8.07 5.02 9.86
N GLN A 118 -6.90 5.43 10.33
CA GLN A 118 -6.47 5.19 11.70
C GLN A 118 -7.36 5.89 12.72
N LEU A 119 -7.70 7.16 12.50
CA LEU A 119 -8.62 7.89 13.38
C LEU A 119 -10.00 7.23 13.43
N ILE A 120 -10.51 6.74 12.28
CA ILE A 120 -11.80 6.06 12.19
C ILE A 120 -11.78 4.72 12.95
N LEU A 121 -10.71 3.94 12.81
CA LEU A 121 -10.62 2.60 13.42
C LEU A 121 -10.18 2.63 14.89
N MET A 122 -9.59 3.72 15.38
CA MET A 122 -9.01 3.80 16.73
C MET A 122 -10.00 3.54 17.87
N PRO A 123 -11.25 4.08 17.87
CA PRO A 123 -12.24 3.77 18.90
C PRO A 123 -12.52 2.28 19.04
N CYS A 124 -12.44 1.57 17.91
CA CYS A 124 -12.77 0.16 17.77
C CYS A 124 -11.56 -0.75 18.09
N CYS A 125 -10.35 -0.34 17.70
CA CYS A 125 -9.18 -1.21 17.69
C CYS A 125 -8.10 -0.84 18.72
N GLY A 126 -8.25 0.26 19.45
CA GLY A 126 -7.18 0.82 20.27
C GLY A 126 -6.06 1.43 19.41
N ARG A 127 -4.81 1.36 19.86
CA ARG A 127 -3.65 1.88 19.13
C ARG A 127 -3.17 0.88 18.08
N LEU A 128 -3.20 1.33 16.83
CA LEU A 128 -2.70 0.61 15.67
C LEU A 128 -1.29 1.05 15.28
N PRO A 129 -0.47 0.17 14.68
CA PRO A 129 0.78 0.61 14.06
C PRO A 129 0.51 1.58 12.90
N PRO A 130 1.43 2.52 12.62
CA PRO A 130 1.29 3.44 11.49
C PRO A 130 1.07 2.72 10.17
N PHE A 131 0.11 3.20 9.37
CA PHE A 131 -0.10 2.70 8.00
C PHE A 131 1.17 2.87 7.15
N ILE A 132 1.75 4.08 7.20
CA ILE A 132 3.08 4.41 6.69
C ILE A 132 3.89 5.06 7.81
N ASP A 133 5.05 4.48 8.14
CA ASP A 133 5.98 4.92 9.17
C ASP A 133 7.33 5.39 8.59
N GLN A 134 7.41 6.68 8.26
CA GLN A 134 8.65 7.34 7.82
C GLN A 134 9.46 6.49 6.83
N SER A 135 8.81 5.99 5.77
CA SER A 135 9.40 5.03 4.83
C SER A 135 10.69 5.54 4.16
N TYR A 136 10.81 6.87 4.02
CA TYR A 136 12.03 7.56 3.58
C TYR A 136 13.26 7.36 4.49
N ARG A 137 13.08 6.85 5.71
CA ARG A 137 14.18 6.53 6.64
C ARG A 137 14.64 5.08 6.57
N SER A 138 14.11 4.28 5.65
CA SER A 138 14.46 2.85 5.52
C SER A 138 15.95 2.67 5.19
N ARG A 139 16.63 1.80 5.92
CA ARG A 139 18.05 1.44 5.70
C ARG A 139 18.23 0.14 4.91
N SER A 140 17.13 -0.52 4.59
CA SER A 140 17.09 -1.74 3.79
C SER A 140 15.72 -1.90 3.14
N LEU A 141 15.66 -2.68 2.06
CA LEU A 141 14.42 -2.98 1.38
C LEU A 141 13.50 -3.84 2.25
N ALA A 142 14.08 -4.71 3.08
CA ALA A 142 13.33 -5.48 4.07
C ALA A 142 12.70 -4.58 5.16
N GLU A 143 13.36 -3.50 5.55
CA GLU A 143 12.81 -2.52 6.49
C GLU A 143 11.69 -1.70 5.83
N PHE A 144 11.88 -1.26 4.58
CA PHE A 144 10.89 -0.52 3.81
C PHE A 144 9.57 -1.29 3.73
N TRP A 145 9.57 -2.48 3.13
CA TRP A 145 8.36 -3.28 2.89
C TRP A 145 7.85 -4.00 4.15
N GLY A 146 8.73 -4.32 5.10
CA GLY A 146 8.37 -5.14 6.27
C GLY A 146 7.90 -4.34 7.48
N LYS A 147 8.28 -3.07 7.60
CA LYS A 147 8.04 -2.28 8.82
C LYS A 147 7.48 -0.88 8.58
N ARG A 148 7.71 -0.29 7.40
CA ARG A 148 7.49 1.16 7.21
C ARG A 148 6.47 1.50 6.13
N TRP A 149 6.33 0.67 5.11
CA TRP A 149 5.42 0.90 4.00
C TRP A 149 4.21 -0.02 4.09
N ASN A 150 3.02 0.57 4.07
CA ASN A 150 1.73 -0.13 4.02
C ASN A 150 1.68 -1.37 4.94
N THR A 151 1.99 -1.16 6.22
CA THR A 151 2.20 -2.24 7.20
C THR A 151 0.97 -3.12 7.37
N TRP A 152 -0.22 -2.55 7.15
CA TRP A 152 -1.49 -3.24 7.26
C TRP A 152 -1.64 -4.27 6.14
N HIS A 153 -1.53 -3.86 4.87
CA HIS A 153 -1.63 -4.79 3.73
C HIS A 153 -0.44 -5.75 3.67
N GLY A 154 0.76 -5.30 4.01
CA GLY A 154 1.93 -6.19 4.08
C GLY A 154 1.74 -7.34 5.07
N GLY A 155 1.13 -7.07 6.22
CA GLY A 155 0.76 -8.09 7.21
C GLY A 155 -0.20 -9.14 6.67
N TRP A 156 -1.20 -8.72 5.89
CA TRP A 156 -2.19 -9.60 5.26
C TRP A 156 -1.57 -10.65 4.34
N PHE A 157 -0.81 -10.20 3.34
CA PHE A 157 -0.20 -11.14 2.39
C PHE A 157 0.80 -12.05 3.09
N TRP A 158 1.54 -11.54 4.07
CA TRP A 158 2.47 -12.35 4.83
C TRP A 158 1.74 -13.46 5.63
N GLU A 159 0.65 -13.14 6.32
CA GLU A 159 -0.13 -14.13 7.08
C GLU A 159 -0.89 -15.13 6.21
N ALA A 160 -1.40 -14.69 5.06
CA ALA A 160 -2.19 -15.53 4.17
C ALA A 160 -1.31 -16.49 3.36
N VAL A 161 -0.14 -16.04 2.92
CA VAL A 161 0.70 -16.76 1.94
C VAL A 161 1.87 -17.47 2.61
N PHE A 162 2.60 -16.80 3.53
CA PHE A 162 3.85 -17.34 4.06
C PHE A 162 3.72 -18.69 4.80
N PRO A 163 2.64 -18.99 5.55
CA PRO A 163 2.48 -20.29 6.21
C PRO A 163 2.60 -21.50 5.28
N TRP A 164 2.14 -21.39 4.03
CA TRP A 164 2.19 -22.45 3.02
C TRP A 164 3.61 -22.72 2.50
N PHE A 165 4.52 -21.75 2.68
CA PHE A 165 5.89 -21.81 2.17
C PHE A 165 6.95 -21.79 3.28
N ARG A 166 6.58 -22.16 4.52
CA ARG A 166 7.52 -22.17 5.67
C ARG A 166 8.80 -22.97 5.42
N ARG A 167 8.71 -24.08 4.66
CA ARG A 167 9.86 -24.91 4.27
C ARG A 167 10.70 -24.34 3.12
N ARG A 168 10.18 -23.32 2.42
CA ARG A 168 10.82 -22.68 1.25
C ARG A 168 10.68 -21.14 1.35
N PRO A 169 11.38 -20.49 2.30
CA PRO A 169 11.15 -19.08 2.63
C PRO A 169 11.42 -18.11 1.47
N ALA A 170 12.36 -18.45 0.56
CA ALA A 170 12.61 -17.67 -0.65
C ALA A 170 11.40 -17.70 -1.60
N LEU A 171 10.83 -18.88 -1.84
CA LEU A 171 9.62 -19.03 -2.64
C LEU A 171 8.44 -18.32 -1.98
N GLY A 172 8.29 -18.45 -0.66
CA GLY A 172 7.26 -17.75 0.11
C GLY A 172 7.34 -16.24 -0.05
N LEU A 173 8.56 -15.68 -0.05
CA LEU A 173 8.76 -14.25 -0.31
C LEU A 173 8.32 -13.86 -1.73
N MET A 174 8.76 -14.61 -2.75
CA MET A 174 8.35 -14.37 -4.13
C MET A 174 6.82 -14.43 -4.29
N MET A 175 6.17 -15.42 -3.68
CA MET A 175 4.72 -15.59 -3.74
C MET A 175 3.97 -14.46 -3.04
N VAL A 176 4.47 -13.96 -1.90
CA VAL A 176 3.88 -12.80 -1.22
C VAL A 176 3.89 -11.58 -2.13
N PHE A 177 5.03 -11.28 -2.76
CA PHE A 177 5.15 -10.13 -3.67
C PHE A 177 4.37 -10.33 -4.97
N PHE A 178 4.37 -11.53 -5.54
CA PHE A 178 3.60 -11.85 -6.74
C PHE A 178 2.10 -11.66 -6.51
N LEU A 179 1.55 -12.27 -5.45
CA LEU A 179 0.13 -12.15 -5.14
C LEU A 179 -0.26 -10.73 -4.72
N SER A 180 0.63 -10.02 -4.03
CA SER A 180 0.42 -8.60 -3.72
C SER A 180 0.40 -7.74 -4.98
N GLY A 181 1.34 -7.96 -5.91
CA GLY A 181 1.39 -7.29 -7.20
C GLY A 181 0.14 -7.54 -8.05
N LEU A 182 -0.26 -8.81 -8.16
CA LEU A 182 -1.48 -9.20 -8.87
C LEU A 182 -2.72 -8.55 -8.27
N TRP A 183 -2.81 -8.49 -6.94
CA TRP A 183 -3.93 -7.83 -6.27
C TRP A 183 -3.98 -6.34 -6.59
N HIS A 184 -2.87 -5.61 -6.47
CA HIS A 184 -2.83 -4.18 -6.82
C HIS A 184 -3.13 -3.95 -8.30
N GLU A 185 -2.64 -4.84 -9.17
CA GLU A 185 -2.91 -4.79 -10.60
C GLU A 185 -4.40 -4.93 -10.89
N LEU A 186 -5.07 -5.95 -10.31
CA LEU A 186 -6.51 -6.12 -10.47
C LEU A 186 -7.28 -4.93 -9.92
N LEU A 187 -6.85 -4.34 -8.81
CA LEU A 187 -7.51 -3.16 -8.26
C LEU A 187 -7.51 -1.97 -9.20
N ILE A 188 -6.42 -1.77 -9.94
CA ILE A 188 -6.19 -0.54 -10.69
C ILE A 188 -6.48 -0.73 -12.19
N ALA A 189 -6.05 -1.84 -12.77
CA ALA A 189 -6.19 -2.13 -14.19
C ALA A 189 -7.63 -2.48 -14.57
N VAL A 190 -8.40 -3.17 -13.70
CA VAL A 190 -9.80 -3.53 -14.01
C VAL A 190 -10.69 -2.28 -14.12
N PRO A 191 -10.67 -1.31 -13.18
CA PRO A 191 -11.39 -0.05 -13.37
C PRO A 191 -10.96 0.72 -14.62
N LEU A 192 -9.66 0.75 -14.95
CA LEU A 192 -9.18 1.41 -16.16
C LEU A 192 -9.78 0.77 -17.40
N TRP A 193 -9.66 -0.56 -17.51
CA TRP A 193 -10.19 -1.32 -18.63
C TRP A 193 -11.69 -1.09 -18.80
N ASN A 194 -12.44 -1.14 -17.70
CA ASN A 194 -13.89 -1.01 -17.72
C ASN A 194 -14.38 0.38 -18.14
N VAL A 195 -13.62 1.45 -17.84
CA VAL A 195 -14.04 2.83 -18.11
C VAL A 195 -13.45 3.36 -19.42
N PHE A 196 -12.19 3.04 -19.72
CA PHE A 196 -11.44 3.60 -20.85
C PHE A 196 -11.10 2.56 -21.93
N GLY A 197 -11.31 1.26 -21.69
CA GLY A 197 -10.92 0.20 -22.64
C GLY A 197 -9.40 -0.01 -22.76
N GLU A 198 -8.62 0.59 -21.87
CA GLU A 198 -7.16 0.53 -21.88
C GLU A 198 -6.62 -0.53 -20.92
N SER A 199 -5.48 -1.12 -21.31
CA SER A 199 -4.81 -2.17 -20.55
C SER A 199 -3.46 -1.71 -20.01
N VAL A 200 -3.26 -1.85 -18.71
CA VAL A 200 -1.97 -1.69 -18.03
C VAL A 200 -1.59 -2.93 -17.21
N PHE A 201 -2.16 -4.09 -17.57
CA PHE A 201 -1.84 -5.36 -16.94
C PHE A 201 -0.34 -5.68 -17.09
N GLY A 202 0.20 -6.39 -16.11
CA GLY A 202 1.61 -6.72 -15.93
C GLY A 202 2.44 -5.68 -15.20
N MET A 203 2.10 -4.38 -15.26
CA MET A 203 2.99 -3.31 -14.77
C MET A 203 3.17 -3.36 -13.24
N MET A 204 2.08 -3.43 -12.49
CA MET A 204 2.17 -3.49 -11.03
C MET A 204 2.76 -4.82 -10.55
N THR A 205 2.37 -5.96 -11.15
CA THR A 205 2.98 -7.24 -10.82
C THR A 205 4.49 -7.22 -11.09
N ALA A 206 4.94 -6.65 -12.20
CA ALA A 206 6.36 -6.48 -12.50
C ALA A 206 7.07 -5.62 -11.43
N TYR A 207 6.48 -4.49 -11.02
CA TYR A 207 7.03 -3.65 -9.95
C TYR A 207 7.26 -4.45 -8.66
N PHE A 208 6.26 -5.19 -8.18
CA PHE A 208 6.38 -5.98 -6.94
C PHE A 208 7.35 -7.16 -7.09
N MET A 209 7.41 -7.80 -8.26
CA MET A 209 8.39 -8.86 -8.54
C MET A 209 9.83 -8.33 -8.52
N LEU A 210 10.08 -7.12 -9.02
CA LEU A 210 11.38 -6.47 -8.89
C LEU A 210 11.76 -6.24 -7.41
N GLN A 211 10.79 -5.90 -6.55
CA GLN A 211 11.05 -5.80 -5.11
C GLN A 211 11.46 -7.13 -4.49
N ALA A 212 10.83 -8.24 -4.91
CA ALA A 212 11.16 -9.58 -4.43
C ALA A 212 12.61 -9.96 -4.82
N VAL A 213 13.01 -9.66 -6.07
CA VAL A 213 14.39 -9.82 -6.53
C VAL A 213 15.33 -8.96 -5.71
N GLY A 214 15.02 -7.66 -5.52
CA GLY A 214 15.83 -6.75 -4.71
C GLY A 214 16.06 -7.26 -3.29
N LEU A 215 15.04 -7.84 -2.65
CA LEU A 215 15.15 -8.42 -1.32
C LEU A 215 16.03 -9.66 -1.30
N TYR A 216 15.95 -10.50 -2.34
CA TYR A 216 16.81 -11.66 -2.49
C TYR A 216 18.28 -11.23 -2.65
N LEU A 217 18.55 -10.24 -3.51
CA LEU A 217 19.88 -9.67 -3.72
C LEU A 217 20.44 -9.03 -2.45
N GLU A 218 19.63 -8.23 -1.75
CA GLU A 218 19.99 -7.61 -0.48
C GLU A 218 20.44 -8.65 0.55
N ARG A 219 19.68 -9.73 0.70
CA ARG A 219 19.97 -10.79 1.67
C ARG A 219 21.22 -11.58 1.31
N ARG A 220 21.42 -11.88 0.03
CA ARG A 220 22.51 -12.75 -0.44
C ARG A 220 23.85 -12.02 -0.50
N TRP A 221 23.88 -10.77 -0.97
CA TRP A 221 25.13 -10.09 -1.33
C TRP A 221 25.41 -8.82 -0.53
N LEU A 222 24.39 -8.09 -0.07
CA LEU A 222 24.57 -6.76 0.52
C LEU A 222 24.54 -6.74 2.06
N ARG A 223 24.45 -7.90 2.70
CA ARG A 223 24.32 -8.01 4.17
C ARG A 223 25.47 -7.32 4.92
N LYS A 224 26.69 -7.37 4.39
CA LYS A 224 27.90 -6.78 5.01
C LYS A 224 28.17 -5.32 4.59
N HIS A 225 27.42 -4.77 3.64
CA HIS A 225 27.69 -3.46 3.05
C HIS A 225 26.51 -2.50 3.28
N PRO A 226 26.45 -1.81 4.44
CA PRO A 226 25.28 -1.03 4.84
C PRO A 226 24.96 0.14 3.88
N ARG A 227 26.00 0.80 3.33
CA ARG A 227 25.82 1.88 2.34
C ARG A 227 25.26 1.34 1.02
N ALA A 228 25.83 0.26 0.51
CA ALA A 228 25.36 -0.38 -0.73
C ALA A 228 23.92 -0.90 -0.59
N ARG A 229 23.56 -1.42 0.59
CA ARG A 229 22.19 -1.83 0.90
C ARG A 229 21.20 -0.66 0.88
N HIS A 230 21.57 0.47 1.47
CA HIS A 230 20.73 1.66 1.46
C HIS A 230 20.54 2.21 0.03
N LEU A 231 21.62 2.29 -0.76
CA LEU A 231 21.53 2.67 -2.18
C LEU A 231 20.66 1.71 -2.98
N CYS A 232 20.87 0.39 -2.81
CA CYS A 232 20.09 -0.65 -3.44
C CYS A 232 18.59 -0.53 -3.10
N THR A 233 18.26 -0.21 -1.85
CA THR A 233 16.87 0.03 -1.43
C THR A 233 16.21 1.11 -2.27
N TRP A 234 16.85 2.27 -2.40
CA TRP A 234 16.28 3.37 -3.17
C TRP A 234 16.29 3.12 -4.68
N LEU A 235 17.29 2.40 -5.19
CA LEU A 235 17.31 1.98 -6.58
C LEU A 235 16.12 1.06 -6.90
N PHE A 236 15.84 0.05 -6.06
CA PHE A 236 14.71 -0.86 -6.27
C PHE A 236 13.35 -0.20 -6.02
N VAL A 237 13.25 0.75 -5.09
CA VAL A 237 11.99 1.45 -4.82
C VAL A 237 11.70 2.50 -5.90
N LEU A 238 12.68 3.33 -6.25
CA LEU A 238 12.47 4.49 -7.12
C LEU A 238 12.65 4.16 -8.60
N ALA A 239 13.64 3.37 -9.00
CA ALA A 239 13.89 3.14 -10.44
C ALA A 239 12.66 2.55 -11.17
N PRO A 240 11.95 1.54 -10.65
CA PRO A 240 10.76 1.00 -11.31
C PRO A 240 9.47 1.74 -10.93
N ILE A 241 9.53 2.88 -10.24
CA ILE A 241 8.31 3.55 -9.74
C ILE A 241 7.27 3.89 -10.82
N PRO A 242 7.62 4.19 -12.10
CA PRO A 242 6.60 4.43 -13.12
C PRO A 242 5.72 3.21 -13.43
N LEU A 243 6.20 1.99 -13.15
CA LEU A 243 5.39 0.78 -13.27
C LEU A 243 4.26 0.76 -12.23
N MET A 244 4.52 1.30 -11.04
CA MET A 244 3.54 1.43 -9.96
C MET A 244 2.68 2.69 -10.13
N LEU A 245 3.29 3.84 -10.40
CA LEU A 245 2.61 5.12 -10.64
C LEU A 245 2.34 5.29 -12.14
N ASN A 246 1.70 4.28 -12.73
CA ASN A 246 1.30 4.28 -14.12
C ASN A 246 0.01 5.10 -14.33
N ARG A 247 -0.43 5.23 -15.59
CA ARG A 247 -1.61 6.01 -15.97
C ARG A 247 -2.84 5.66 -15.12
N ALA A 248 -3.12 4.38 -14.91
CA ALA A 248 -4.30 3.97 -14.16
C ALA A 248 -4.24 4.45 -12.71
N THR A 249 -3.10 4.31 -12.03
CA THR A 249 -2.92 4.81 -10.66
C THR A 249 -3.05 6.32 -10.60
N LEU A 250 -2.44 7.05 -11.53
CA LEU A 250 -2.55 8.50 -11.56
C LEU A 250 -4.00 8.96 -11.75
N LEU A 251 -4.81 8.25 -12.54
CA LEU A 251 -6.22 8.55 -12.72
C LEU A 251 -7.06 8.23 -11.48
N VAL A 252 -6.89 7.05 -10.87
CA VAL A 252 -7.60 6.66 -9.62
C VAL A 252 -7.37 7.68 -8.51
N PHE A 253 -6.14 8.18 -8.37
CA PHE A 253 -5.80 9.17 -7.36
C PHE A 253 -5.96 10.62 -7.83
N HIS A 254 -6.53 10.82 -9.02
CA HIS A 254 -6.74 12.15 -9.63
C HIS A 254 -5.47 13.01 -9.64
N LEU A 255 -4.31 12.39 -9.85
CA LEU A 255 -2.99 13.05 -9.92
C LEU A 255 -2.67 13.56 -11.33
N VAL A 256 -3.49 13.20 -12.32
CA VAL A 256 -3.39 13.64 -13.71
C VAL A 256 -4.79 13.94 -14.24
N LEU A 257 -4.87 14.85 -15.20
CA LEU A 257 -6.11 15.07 -15.95
C LEU A 257 -6.34 13.89 -16.93
N PRO A 258 -7.61 13.54 -17.21
CA PRO A 258 -7.94 12.42 -18.11
C PRO A 258 -7.32 12.54 -19.50
#